data_AF-A0A946PJG7-F1
#
_entry.id   AF-A0A946PJG7-F1
#
_cell.length_a   1.000
_cell.length_b   1.000
_cell.length_c   1.000
_cell.angle_alpha   90.00
_cell.angle_beta   90.00
_cell.angle_gamma   90.00
#
_symmetry.space_group_name_H-M   'P 1'
#
loop_
_entity.id
_entity.type
_entity.pdbx_description
1 polymer ?
#
loop_
_entity_poly.entity_id
_entity_poly.type
_entity_poly.pdbx_seq_one_letter_code
_entity_poly.pdbx_strand_id
1 'polypeptide(L)'
;MLQRQGEVDAEGEPVRERRQPQQRSTEERTGFRQFVREIRAELRKVAWPSRSETTNYAVVVIITIVVMTALIAGLDWFFSNSILELFDV
;
A
#
# COMPACT_ATOMS: atom_id res chain seq x y z
N MET A 1 57.25 -19.06 -12.92
CA MET A 1 56.11 -19.98 -12.77
C MET A 1 56.31 -20.73 -11.46
N LEU A 2 55.65 -20.32 -10.38
CA LEU A 2 55.84 -20.88 -9.02
C LEU A 2 54.59 -21.70 -8.67
N GLN A 3 54.75 -23.03 -8.67
CA GLN A 3 53.74 -23.97 -8.17
C GLN A 3 53.69 -23.87 -6.65
N ARG A 4 52.54 -23.42 -6.13
CA ARG A 4 52.21 -23.45 -4.71
C ARG A 4 52.13 -24.91 -4.27
N GLN A 5 53.12 -25.33 -3.48
CA GLN A 5 53.17 -26.65 -2.87
C GLN A 5 52.03 -26.76 -1.86
N GLY A 6 51.16 -27.74 -2.07
CA GLY A 6 50.10 -28.09 -1.12
C GLY A 6 50.73 -28.65 0.13
N GLU A 7 50.28 -28.15 1.27
CA GLU A 7 50.63 -28.68 2.59
C GLU A 7 50.29 -30.17 2.63
N VAL A 8 51.26 -30.98 3.04
CA VAL A 8 51.14 -32.44 3.18
C VAL A 8 51.18 -32.74 4.68
N ASP A 9 50.31 -33.64 5.13
CA ASP A 9 50.27 -34.05 6.54
C ASP A 9 51.50 -34.88 6.91
N ALA A 10 51.63 -35.25 8.20
CA ALA A 10 52.78 -36.00 8.70
C ALA A 10 52.90 -37.41 8.08
N GLU A 11 51.85 -37.86 7.41
CA GLU A 11 51.73 -39.14 6.72
C GLU A 11 52.02 -39.04 5.20
N GLY A 12 52.29 -37.83 4.68
CA GLY A 12 52.71 -37.59 3.30
C GLY A 12 51.58 -37.52 2.27
N GLU A 13 50.33 -37.40 2.72
CA GLU A 13 49.18 -37.29 1.82
C GLU A 13 48.91 -35.82 1.47
N PRO A 14 48.61 -35.48 0.19
CA PRO A 14 48.31 -34.11 -0.21
C PRO A 14 46.99 -33.66 0.44
N VAL A 15 47.06 -32.68 1.34
CA VAL A 15 45.88 -32.08 1.98
C VAL A 15 45.12 -31.29 0.92
N ARG A 16 44.21 -31.98 0.23
CA ARG A 16 43.23 -31.34 -0.66
C ARG A 16 42.28 -30.57 0.24
N GLU A 17 42.52 -29.26 0.36
CA GLU A 17 41.57 -28.33 0.95
C GLU A 17 40.21 -28.56 0.28
N ARG A 18 39.32 -29.22 1.02
CA ARG A 18 38.01 -29.63 0.55
C ARG A 18 37.26 -28.35 0.24
N ARG A 19 37.29 -27.93 -1.02
CA ARG A 19 36.56 -26.75 -1.51
C ARG A 19 35.12 -26.93 -1.06
N GLN A 20 34.75 -26.20 -0.02
CA GLN A 20 33.44 -26.28 0.57
C GLN A 20 32.44 -26.08 -0.57
N PRO A 21 31.40 -26.92 -0.69
CA PRO A 21 30.39 -26.72 -1.70
C PRO A 21 29.78 -25.35 -1.40
N GLN A 22 30.13 -24.37 -2.23
CA GLN A 22 29.54 -23.05 -2.18
C GLN A 22 28.07 -23.28 -2.47
N GLN A 23 27.27 -23.34 -1.39
CA GLN A 23 25.83 -23.51 -1.45
C GLN A 23 25.33 -22.45 -2.40
N ARG A 24 24.89 -22.88 -3.58
CA ARG A 24 24.10 -22.04 -4.47
C ARG A 24 22.90 -21.65 -3.63
N SER A 25 22.87 -20.39 -3.19
CA SER A 25 21.71 -19.79 -2.56
C SER A 25 20.55 -20.04 -3.51
N THR A 26 19.69 -21.00 -3.17
CA THR A 26 18.39 -21.13 -3.79
C THR A 26 17.79 -19.75 -3.76
N GLU A 27 17.52 -19.17 -4.93
CA GLU A 27 16.81 -17.92 -5.06
C GLU A 27 15.51 -18.06 -4.27
N GLU A 28 15.53 -17.53 -3.05
CA GLU A 28 14.44 -17.59 -2.11
C GLU A 28 13.38 -16.66 -2.70
N ARG A 29 12.41 -17.24 -3.43
CA ARG A 29 11.23 -16.50 -3.88
C ARG A 29 10.71 -15.71 -2.68
N THR A 30 10.49 -14.41 -2.87
CA THR A 30 10.06 -13.51 -1.80
C THR A 30 8.93 -14.15 -1.00
N GLY A 31 9.24 -14.56 0.22
CA GLY A 31 8.27 -15.25 1.06
C GLY A 31 7.10 -14.33 1.38
N PHE A 32 5.90 -14.89 1.57
CA PHE A 32 4.71 -14.11 1.96
C PHE A 32 4.96 -13.19 3.17
N ARG A 33 5.81 -13.63 4.11
CA ARG A 33 6.24 -12.82 5.27
C ARG A 33 7.04 -11.58 4.87
N GLN A 34 7.91 -11.69 3.86
CA GLN A 34 8.67 -10.57 3.32
C GLN A 34 7.76 -9.59 2.58
N PHE A 35 6.81 -10.09 1.78
CA PHE A 35 5.83 -9.27 1.07
C PHE A 35 4.97 -8.41 2.03
N VAL A 36 4.44 -9.01 3.11
CA VAL A 36 3.66 -8.26 4.12
C VAL A 36 4.54 -7.22 4.85
N ARG A 37 5.82 -7.53 5.09
CA ARG A 37 6.77 -6.58 5.67
C ARG A 37 7.01 -5.39 4.74
N GLU A 38 7.13 -5.63 3.44
CA GLU A 38 7.29 -4.61 2.41
C GLU A 38 6.03 -3.73 2.31
N ILE A 39 4.82 -4.32 2.29
CA ILE A 39 3.55 -3.56 2.32
C ILE A 39 3.49 -2.64 3.54
N ARG A 40 3.80 -3.14 4.73
CA ARG A 40 3.77 -2.33 5.96
C ARG A 40 4.79 -1.19 5.91
N ALA A 41 5.95 -1.42 5.29
CA ALA A 41 6.95 -0.38 5.09
C ALA A 41 6.45 0.71 4.13
N GLU A 42 5.71 0.34 3.08
CA GLU A 42 5.12 1.30 2.14
C GLU A 42 3.91 2.03 2.72
N LEU A 43 3.03 1.34 3.44
CA LEU A 43 1.88 1.94 4.13
C LEU A 43 2.28 2.96 5.19
N ARG A 44 3.50 2.86 5.74
CA ARG A 44 4.06 3.88 6.64
C ARG A 44 4.41 5.19 5.94
N LYS A 45 4.59 5.18 4.62
CA LYS A 45 4.81 6.39 3.81
C LYS A 45 3.51 7.10 3.47
N VAL A 46 2.36 6.43 3.66
CA VAL A 46 1.05 7.05 3.45
C VAL A 46 0.84 8.07 4.56
N ALA A 47 0.71 9.33 4.17
CA ALA A 47 0.29 10.40 5.07
C ALA A 47 -1.20 10.21 5.39
N TRP A 48 -1.48 9.48 6.48
CA TRP A 48 -2.84 9.37 6.98
C TRP A 48 -3.26 10.74 7.53
N PRO A 49 -4.41 11.25 7.08
CA PRO A 49 -4.86 12.58 7.46
C PRO A 49 -5.06 12.68 8.98
N SER A 50 -4.86 13.87 9.53
CA SER A 50 -5.17 14.13 10.93
C SER A 50 -6.68 14.00 11.17
N ARG A 51 -7.09 13.60 12.39
CA ARG A 51 -8.53 13.53 12.75
C ARG A 51 -9.26 14.85 12.51
N SER A 52 -8.55 15.97 12.68
CA SER A 52 -9.03 17.33 12.38
C SER A 52 -9.29 17.54 10.89
N GLU A 53 -8.37 17.14 10.01
CA GLU A 53 -8.56 17.25 8.55
C GLU A 53 -9.76 16.44 8.08
N THR A 54 -9.86 15.18 8.53
CA THR A 54 -11.00 14.31 8.16
C THR A 54 -12.33 14.93 8.62
N THR A 55 -12.37 15.48 9.83
CA THR A 55 -13.58 16.12 10.37
C THR A 55 -13.93 17.37 9.59
N ASN A 56 -12.95 18.23 9.27
CA ASN A 56 -13.16 19.44 8.49
C ASN A 56 -13.74 19.12 7.10
N TYR A 57 -13.17 18.13 6.41
CA TYR A 57 -13.70 17.69 5.12
C TYR A 57 -15.11 17.11 5.24
N ALA A 58 -15.38 16.30 6.28
CA ALA A 58 -16.73 15.78 6.52
C ALA A 58 -17.74 16.90 6.76
N VAL A 59 -17.40 17.93 7.54
CA VAL A 59 -18.27 19.09 7.80
C VAL A 59 -18.58 19.85 6.51
N VAL A 60 -17.58 20.11 5.67
CA VAL A 60 -17.78 20.79 4.38
C VAL A 60 -18.73 19.98 3.49
N VAL A 61 -18.55 18.66 3.42
CA VAL A 61 -19.42 17.78 2.63
C VAL A 61 -20.86 17.79 3.17
N ILE A 62 -21.04 17.69 4.49
CA ILE A 62 -22.37 17.74 5.13
C ILE A 62 -23.08 19.05 4.79
N ILE A 63 -22.40 20.19 4.95
CA ILE A 63 -22.98 21.51 4.61
C ILE A 63 -23.38 21.55 3.14
N THR A 64 -22.51 21.09 2.25
CA THR A 64 -22.77 21.08 0.81
C THR A 64 -24.00 20.23 0.47
N ILE A 65 -24.13 19.05 1.08
CA ILE A 65 -25.30 18.18 0.89
C ILE A 65 -26.56 18.87 1.39
N VAL A 66 -26.55 19.45 2.60
CA VAL A 66 -27.71 20.16 3.15
C VAL A 66 -28.16 21.29 2.25
N VAL A 67 -27.23 22.10 1.72
CA VAL A 67 -27.54 23.19 0.79
C VAL A 67 -28.15 22.64 -0.50
N MET A 68 -27.54 21.62 -1.11
CA MET A 68 -28.06 21.01 -2.34
C MET A 68 -29.46 20.41 -2.13
N THR A 69 -29.67 19.69 -1.02
CA THR A 69 -30.97 19.13 -0.67
C THR A 69 -32.01 20.22 -0.47
N ALA A 70 -31.68 21.31 0.23
CA ALA A 70 -32.58 22.43 0.43
C ALA A 70 -32.93 23.12 -0.89
N LEU A 71 -31.97 23.30 -1.79
CA LEU A 71 -32.19 23.87 -3.12
C LEU A 71 -33.12 22.99 -3.97
N ILE A 72 -32.84 21.68 -4.03
CA ILE A 72 -33.68 20.73 -4.77
C ILE A 72 -35.09 20.70 -4.18
N ALA A 73 -35.22 20.54 -2.87
CA ALA A 73 -36.52 20.51 -2.21
C ALA A 73 -37.31 21.81 -2.40
N GLY A 74 -36.62 22.95 -2.36
CA GLY A 74 -37.23 24.26 -2.64
C GLY A 74 -37.72 24.38 -4.09
N LEU A 75 -36.91 23.92 -5.05
CA LEU A 75 -37.30 23.85 -6.46
C LEU A 75 -38.48 22.91 -6.67
N ASP A 76 -38.45 21.72 -6.09
CA ASP A 76 -39.53 20.72 -6.20
C ASP A 76 -40.85 21.29 -5.65
N TRP A 77 -40.79 21.98 -4.51
CA TRP A 77 -41.97 22.63 -3.94
C TRP A 77 -42.49 23.76 -4.84
N PHE A 78 -41.58 24.61 -5.34
CA PHE A 78 -41.91 25.70 -6.26
C PHE A 78 -42.57 25.17 -7.55
N PHE A 79 -41.93 24.20 -8.21
CA PHE A 79 -42.46 23.60 -9.43
C PHE A 79 -43.75 22.85 -9.19
N SER A 80 -43.88 22.09 -8.09
CA SER A 80 -45.13 21.41 -7.75
C SER A 80 -46.28 22.40 -7.64
N ASN A 81 -46.07 23.54 -6.97
CA ASN A 81 -47.14 24.52 -6.79
C ASN A 81 -47.44 25.27 -8.10
N SER A 82 -46.42 25.64 -8.88
CA SER A 82 -46.60 26.30 -10.18
C SER A 82 -47.27 25.40 -11.22
N ILE A 83 -46.99 24.10 -11.21
CA ILE A 83 -47.61 23.13 -12.11
C ILE A 83 -49.09 22.92 -11.74
N LEU A 84 -49.42 22.78 -10.45
CA LEU A 84 -50.81 22.65 -10.01
C LEU A 84 -51.65 23.86 -10.43
N GLU A 85 -51.11 25.07 -10.26
CA GLU A 85 -51.80 26.31 -10.61
C GLU A 85 -51.89 26.53 -12.14
N LEU A 86 -50.91 26.06 -12.92
CA LEU A 86 -50.91 26.16 -14.38
C LEU A 86 -51.83 25.15 -15.07
N PHE A 87 -52.02 23.96 -14.48
CA PHE A 87 -52.88 22.90 -15.01
C PHE A 87 -54.32 22.93 -14.46
N ASP A 88 -54.65 23.93 -13.65
CA ASP A 88 -56.00 24.32 -13.23
C ASP A 88 -56.90 23.15 -12.75
N VAL A 89 -56.52 22.62 -11.58
CA VAL A 89 -57.44 22.13 -10.54
C VAL A 89 -57.27 23.00 -9.30
#